data_AF-A0A9D9YCB1-F1
#
_entry.id   AF-A0A9D9YCB1-F1
#
_cell.length_a   1.000
_cell.length_b   1.000
_cell.length_c   1.000
_cell.angle_alpha   90.00
_cell.angle_beta   90.00
_cell.angle_gamma   90.00
#
_symmetry.space_group_name_H-M   'P 1'
#
loop_
_entity.id
_entity.type
_entity.pdbx_description
1 polymer ?
#
loop_
_entity_poly.entity_id
_entity_poly.type
_entity_poly.pdbx_seq_one_letter_code
_entity_poly.pdbx_strand_id
1 'polypeptide(L)'
;HMMDMPYVDKKGRVFRYGEFFPYDMSPFGYNETNAHDFFQKTKEMAIESGFKWKDRIKREYAVTKQSRDLPDHIDEVDDSILDETISCPNDGSPDSQCTTAFKIVPNELMFYRQKKLPLPRYCPNCRHYDRLKYRNSMKLYKRECSNDCGTIFETTYSPDRPEKVFCEKCYQKEVL
;
A
#
# COMPACT_ATOMS: atom_id res chain seq x y z
N HIS A 1 6.75 -3.72 40.61
CA HIS A 1 6.32 -5.11 40.37
C HIS A 1 5.91 -5.45 38.93
N MET A 2 5.50 -4.52 38.06
CA MET A 2 5.19 -4.82 36.64
C MET A 2 6.22 -4.28 35.63
N MET A 3 7.06 -3.32 36.05
CA MET A 3 8.16 -2.78 35.24
C MET A 3 9.48 -3.54 35.41
N ASP A 4 9.53 -4.48 36.36
CA ASP A 4 10.75 -5.17 36.78
C ASP A 4 11.03 -6.45 35.96
N MET A 5 10.10 -6.85 35.09
CA MET A 5 10.22 -8.00 34.19
C MET A 5 9.79 -7.64 32.76
N PRO A 6 10.58 -6.82 32.04
CA PRO A 6 10.25 -6.51 30.66
C PRO A 6 10.47 -7.74 29.77
N TYR A 7 9.69 -7.83 28.69
CA TYR A 7 9.98 -8.78 27.64
C TYR A 7 11.19 -8.29 26.84
N VAL A 8 12.16 -9.16 26.60
CA VAL A 8 13.32 -8.86 25.76
C VAL A 8 13.32 -9.84 24.61
N ASP A 9 13.30 -9.31 23.40
CA ASP A 9 13.29 -10.15 22.21
C ASP A 9 14.68 -10.70 21.85
N LYS A 10 14.75 -11.53 20.81
CA LYS A 10 16.02 -12.12 20.34
C LYS A 10 17.07 -11.09 19.88
N LYS A 11 16.69 -9.84 19.65
CA LYS A 11 17.57 -8.73 19.23
C LYS A 11 17.92 -7.80 20.39
N GLY A 12 17.48 -8.09 21.61
CA GLY A 12 17.72 -7.24 22.78
C GLY A 12 16.80 -6.02 22.86
N ARG A 13 15.74 -5.95 22.06
CA ARG A 13 14.71 -4.90 22.17
C ARG A 13 13.87 -5.17 23.42
N VAL A 14 13.73 -4.16 24.26
CA VAL A 14 13.04 -4.23 25.55
C VAL A 14 11.62 -3.68 25.38
N PHE A 15 10.63 -4.49 25.73
CA PHE A 15 9.21 -4.15 25.71
C PHE A 15 8.67 -4.16 27.13
N ARG A 16 8.22 -3.00 27.60
CA ARG A 16 7.75 -2.79 28.98
C ARG A 16 6.23 -2.86 29.06
N TYR A 17 5.73 -3.04 30.27
CA TYR A 17 4.30 -3.03 30.53
C TYR A 17 3.69 -1.68 30.14
N GLY A 18 2.62 -1.72 29.33
CA GLY A 18 1.95 -0.53 28.78
C GLY A 18 2.46 -0.08 27.41
N GLU A 19 3.54 -0.67 26.90
CA GLU A 19 3.95 -0.50 25.50
C GLU A 19 3.17 -1.44 24.57
N PHE A 20 3.30 -1.22 23.26
CA PHE A 20 2.75 -2.13 22.26
C PHE A 20 3.38 -3.52 22.36
N PHE A 21 2.62 -4.55 21.94
CA PHE A 21 3.10 -5.92 21.94
C PHE A 21 4.40 -6.08 21.13
N PRO A 22 5.32 -6.96 21.57
CA PRO A 22 6.53 -7.28 20.82
C PRO A 22 6.23 -7.76 19.40
N TYR A 23 7.00 -7.26 18.43
CA TYR A 23 6.73 -7.52 17.02
C TYR A 23 6.92 -9.00 16.62
N ASP A 24 7.78 -9.73 17.33
CA ASP A 24 8.06 -11.15 17.09
C ASP A 24 6.96 -12.08 17.61
N MET A 25 6.09 -11.59 18.49
CA MET A 25 4.86 -12.26 18.90
C MET A 25 3.75 -12.16 17.84
N SER A 26 3.87 -11.27 16.86
CA SER A 26 2.89 -11.18 15.76
C SER A 26 2.76 -12.54 15.04
N PRO A 27 1.54 -13.03 14.80
CA PRO A 27 1.32 -14.22 13.99
C PRO A 27 1.49 -13.95 12.49
N PHE A 28 1.51 -12.67 12.09
CA PHE A 28 1.60 -12.23 10.69
C PHE A 28 3.04 -11.90 10.29
N GLY A 29 3.37 -12.14 9.02
CA GLY A 29 4.59 -11.63 8.40
C GLY A 29 4.52 -10.11 8.20
N TYR A 30 5.66 -9.43 8.18
CA TYR A 30 5.75 -7.98 7.96
C TYR A 30 4.95 -7.53 6.74
N ASN A 31 5.11 -8.26 5.62
CA ASN A 31 4.44 -8.02 4.36
C ASN A 31 2.92 -8.24 4.38
N GLU A 32 2.37 -8.87 5.40
CA GLU A 32 0.92 -9.05 5.57
C GLU A 32 0.29 -7.95 6.44
N THR A 33 1.10 -7.07 7.01
CA THR A 33 0.64 -6.01 7.92
C THR A 33 0.64 -4.65 7.22
N ASN A 34 -0.17 -3.73 7.74
CA ASN A 34 -0.17 -2.32 7.30
C ASN A 34 1.21 -1.64 7.44
N ALA A 35 2.12 -2.18 8.27
CA ALA A 35 3.48 -1.65 8.37
C ALA A 35 4.21 -1.71 7.02
N HIS A 36 3.97 -2.73 6.21
CA HIS A 36 4.55 -2.82 4.87
C HIS A 36 3.93 -1.84 3.89
N ASP A 37 2.64 -1.49 4.04
CA ASP A 37 1.97 -0.50 3.20
C ASP A 37 2.53 0.91 3.41
N PHE A 38 2.90 1.25 4.65
CA PHE A 38 3.46 2.55 4.98
C PHE A 38 4.98 2.62 4.91
N PHE A 39 5.65 1.52 5.27
CA PHE A 39 7.10 1.41 5.36
C PHE A 39 7.52 0.17 4.59
N GLN A 40 7.44 0.24 3.26
CA GLN A 40 7.86 -0.85 2.39
C GLN A 40 9.33 -1.21 2.68
N LYS A 41 9.56 -2.50 2.91
CA LYS A 41 10.87 -3.10 3.14
C LYS A 41 11.00 -4.30 2.24
N THR A 42 12.19 -4.54 1.72
CA THR A 42 12.47 -5.82 1.06
C THR A 42 12.43 -6.95 2.09
N LYS A 43 12.32 -8.19 1.61
CA LYS A 43 12.35 -9.38 2.45
C LYS A 43 13.58 -9.43 3.34
N GLU A 44 14.74 -9.12 2.76
CA GLU A 44 16.05 -9.14 3.41
C GLU A 44 16.09 -8.11 4.54
N MET A 45 15.67 -6.87 4.27
CA MET A 45 15.61 -5.79 5.27
C MET A 45 14.63 -6.11 6.40
N ALA A 46 13.51 -6.76 6.11
CA ALA A 46 12.52 -7.14 7.11
C ALA A 46 13.06 -8.22 8.05
N ILE A 47 13.69 -9.26 7.49
CA ILE A 47 14.32 -10.34 8.26
C ILE A 47 15.48 -9.81 9.09
N GLU A 48 16.32 -8.95 8.49
CA GLU A 48 17.41 -8.28 9.22
C GLU A 48 16.87 -7.45 10.37
N SER A 49 15.71 -6.81 10.24
CA SER A 49 15.04 -6.06 11.31
C SER A 49 14.37 -6.97 12.37
N GLY A 50 14.44 -8.29 12.21
CA GLY A 50 13.86 -9.28 13.12
C GLY A 50 12.37 -9.50 12.94
N PHE A 51 11.81 -9.12 11.79
CA PHE A 51 10.41 -9.38 11.45
C PHE A 51 10.27 -10.70 10.71
N LYS A 52 9.14 -11.38 10.92
CA LYS A 52 8.76 -12.55 10.12
C LYS A 52 8.41 -12.08 8.70
N TRP A 53 8.63 -12.93 7.70
CA TRP A 53 8.21 -12.68 6.32
C TRP A 53 7.38 -13.86 5.83
N LYS A 54 6.28 -13.58 5.13
CA LYS A 54 5.43 -14.61 4.55
C LYS A 54 5.70 -14.73 3.07
N ASP A 55 6.37 -15.81 2.67
CA ASP A 55 6.52 -16.15 1.27
C ASP A 55 5.19 -16.58 0.66
N ARG A 56 4.92 -16.08 -0.55
CA ARG A 56 3.73 -16.44 -1.29
C ARG A 56 3.88 -17.82 -1.91
N ILE A 57 2.85 -18.63 -1.74
CA ILE A 57 2.71 -19.89 -2.47
C ILE A 57 2.40 -19.52 -3.92
N LYS A 58 3.28 -19.90 -4.85
CA LYS A 58 3.02 -19.75 -6.28
C LYS A 58 1.80 -20.59 -6.63
N ARG A 59 0.75 -19.94 -7.13
CA ARG A 59 -0.46 -20.60 -7.61
C ARG A 59 -0.44 -20.52 -9.12
N GLU A 60 -0.53 -21.68 -9.76
CA GLU A 60 -0.71 -21.77 -11.20
C GLU A 60 -2.20 -21.65 -11.48
N TYR A 61 -2.59 -20.53 -12.10
CA TYR A 61 -3.97 -20.31 -12.52
C TYR A 61 -4.07 -20.59 -14.02
N ALA A 62 -5.10 -21.31 -14.43
CA ALA A 62 -5.47 -21.40 -15.83
C ALA A 62 -6.08 -20.06 -16.27
N VAL A 63 -5.25 -19.19 -16.84
CA VAL A 63 -5.69 -17.91 -17.40
C VAL A 63 -6.53 -18.19 -18.64
N THR A 64 -7.76 -17.68 -18.65
CA THR A 64 -8.68 -17.83 -19.78
C THR A 64 -8.79 -16.53 -20.59
N LYS A 65 -8.51 -15.37 -19.97
CA LYS A 65 -8.56 -14.06 -20.62
C LYS A 65 -7.37 -13.19 -20.23
N GLN A 66 -6.80 -12.46 -21.19
CA GLN A 66 -5.76 -11.48 -20.87
C GLN A 66 -6.38 -10.14 -20.49
N SER A 67 -5.79 -9.44 -19.53
CA SER A 67 -6.28 -8.11 -19.11
C SER A 67 -6.37 -7.10 -20.27
N ARG A 68 -5.46 -7.17 -21.26
CA ARG A 68 -5.50 -6.30 -22.45
C ARG A 68 -6.73 -6.53 -23.34
N ASP A 69 -7.33 -7.72 -23.30
CA ASP A 69 -8.46 -8.11 -24.14
C ASP A 69 -9.81 -7.77 -23.46
N LEU A 70 -9.81 -7.11 -22.30
CA LEU A 70 -11.04 -6.62 -21.69
C LEU A 70 -11.57 -5.40 -22.48
N PRO A 71 -12.90 -5.27 -22.65
CA PRO A 71 -13.50 -4.06 -23.22
C PRO A 71 -13.19 -2.80 -22.41
N ASP A 72 -13.11 -1.66 -23.07
CA ASP A 72 -12.93 -0.35 -22.42
C ASP A 72 -14.23 0.19 -21.84
N HIS A 73 -15.39 -0.22 -22.36
CA HIS A 73 -16.69 0.20 -21.87
C HIS A 73 -17.41 -0.96 -21.17
N ILE A 74 -18.00 -0.68 -20.01
CA ILE A 74 -18.71 -1.69 -19.21
C ILE A 74 -19.99 -2.20 -19.88
N ASP A 75 -20.56 -1.42 -20.78
CA ASP A 75 -21.76 -1.79 -21.53
C ASP A 75 -21.48 -2.89 -22.57
N GLU A 76 -20.20 -3.11 -22.92
CA GLU A 76 -19.74 -4.19 -23.83
C GLU A 76 -19.36 -5.47 -23.08
N VAL A 77 -19.53 -5.50 -21.75
CA VAL A 77 -19.14 -6.62 -20.90
C VAL A 77 -20.35 -7.50 -20.58
N ASP A 78 -20.32 -8.73 -21.10
CA ASP A 78 -21.28 -9.78 -20.78
C ASP A 78 -21.02 -10.43 -19.41
N ASP A 79 -22.03 -11.11 -18.87
CA ASP A 79 -21.94 -11.85 -17.58
C ASP A 79 -20.97 -13.03 -17.63
N SER A 80 -20.56 -13.48 -18.82
CA SER A 80 -19.56 -14.53 -19.01
C SER A 80 -18.21 -14.20 -18.36
N ILE A 81 -17.93 -12.91 -18.11
CA ILE A 81 -16.71 -12.46 -17.42
C ILE A 81 -16.57 -13.03 -15.99
N LEU A 82 -17.66 -13.47 -15.38
CA LEU A 82 -17.65 -14.04 -14.02
C LEU A 82 -16.97 -15.41 -13.97
N ASP A 83 -16.98 -16.15 -15.07
CA ASP A 83 -16.34 -17.47 -15.17
C ASP A 83 -14.85 -17.35 -15.53
N GLU A 84 -14.47 -16.25 -16.18
CA GLU A 84 -13.12 -15.97 -16.67
C GLU A 84 -12.10 -15.78 -15.53
N THR A 85 -10.86 -16.21 -15.81
CA THR A 85 -9.67 -15.92 -14.99
C THR A 85 -8.79 -14.96 -15.77
N ILE A 86 -8.67 -13.73 -15.28
CA ILE A 86 -8.01 -12.62 -15.95
C ILE A 86 -6.54 -12.55 -15.50
N SER A 87 -5.60 -12.49 -16.44
CA SER A 87 -4.18 -12.28 -16.10
C SER A 87 -3.89 -10.84 -15.66
N CYS A 88 -3.05 -10.68 -14.66
CA CYS A 88 -2.55 -9.38 -14.22
C CYS A 88 -1.29 -9.01 -15.01
N PRO A 89 -1.20 -7.80 -15.60
CA PRO A 89 -0.02 -7.37 -16.36
C PRO A 89 1.30 -7.34 -15.55
N ASN A 90 1.23 -7.18 -14.23
CA ASN A 90 2.41 -7.09 -13.37
C ASN A 90 3.07 -8.45 -13.05
N ASP A 91 2.57 -9.55 -13.62
CA ASP A 91 3.18 -10.90 -13.63
C ASP A 91 3.84 -11.35 -12.32
N GLY A 92 3.13 -11.20 -11.19
CA GLY A 92 3.63 -11.67 -9.90
C GLY A 92 4.72 -10.80 -9.25
N SER A 93 4.90 -9.55 -9.71
CA SER A 93 5.78 -8.54 -9.10
C SER A 93 5.70 -8.57 -7.56
N PRO A 94 6.85 -8.77 -6.86
CA PRO A 94 6.90 -8.78 -5.40
C PRO A 94 6.50 -7.44 -4.77
N ASP A 95 6.88 -6.33 -5.38
CA ASP A 95 6.71 -4.96 -4.83
C ASP A 95 5.24 -4.58 -4.60
N SER A 96 4.36 -5.11 -5.44
CA SER A 96 2.92 -4.87 -5.38
C SER A 96 2.13 -6.08 -4.87
N GLN A 97 2.83 -7.09 -4.34
CA GLN A 97 2.25 -8.38 -3.96
C GLN A 97 1.25 -8.89 -5.00
N CYS A 98 1.66 -8.90 -6.27
CA CYS A 98 0.79 -9.23 -7.39
C CYS A 98 0.29 -10.68 -7.30
N THR A 99 -1.01 -10.91 -7.56
CA THR A 99 -1.62 -12.25 -7.48
C THR A 99 -1.54 -13.06 -8.76
N THR A 100 -0.83 -12.56 -9.79
CA THR A 100 -0.70 -13.08 -11.18
C THR A 100 -2.01 -13.16 -11.97
N ALA A 101 -3.10 -13.63 -11.36
CA ALA A 101 -4.42 -13.63 -11.94
C ALA A 101 -5.48 -13.15 -10.94
N PHE A 102 -6.66 -12.78 -11.44
CA PHE A 102 -7.81 -12.38 -10.64
C PHE A 102 -9.14 -12.71 -11.36
N LYS A 103 -10.22 -12.73 -10.60
CA LYS A 103 -11.59 -12.89 -11.10
C LYS A 103 -12.43 -11.69 -10.68
N ILE A 104 -13.47 -11.40 -11.45
CA ILE A 104 -14.52 -10.44 -11.09
C ILE A 104 -15.65 -11.21 -10.42
N VAL A 105 -16.10 -10.76 -9.26
CA VAL A 105 -17.27 -11.37 -8.58
C VAL A 105 -18.57 -10.66 -8.96
N PRO A 106 -19.75 -11.30 -8.81
CA PRO A 106 -21.03 -10.71 -9.25
C PRO A 106 -21.32 -9.31 -8.65
N ASN A 107 -21.00 -9.12 -7.37
CA ASN A 107 -21.17 -7.83 -6.70
C ASN A 107 -20.23 -6.74 -7.26
N GLU A 108 -19.02 -7.11 -7.67
CA GLU A 108 -18.09 -6.18 -8.33
C GLU A 108 -18.61 -5.80 -9.72
N LEU A 109 -19.05 -6.77 -10.53
CA LEU A 109 -19.61 -6.51 -11.86
C LEU A 109 -20.83 -5.58 -11.79
N MET A 110 -21.74 -5.85 -10.84
CA MET A 110 -22.89 -4.98 -10.59
C MET A 110 -22.46 -3.56 -10.23
N PHE A 111 -21.46 -3.40 -9.36
CA PHE A 111 -20.93 -2.09 -9.00
C PHE A 111 -20.35 -1.35 -10.21
N TYR A 112 -19.55 -2.02 -11.04
CA TYR A 112 -18.96 -1.43 -12.24
C TYR A 112 -20.03 -0.94 -13.23
N ARG A 113 -21.08 -1.75 -13.46
CA ARG A 113 -22.21 -1.37 -14.32
C ARG A 113 -22.99 -0.17 -13.78
N GLN A 114 -23.37 -0.20 -12.50
CA GLN A 114 -24.12 0.90 -11.87
C GLN A 114 -23.38 2.22 -11.91
N LYS A 115 -22.04 2.19 -11.82
CA LYS A 115 -21.19 3.38 -11.84
C LYS A 115 -20.68 3.74 -13.24
N LYS A 116 -21.02 2.96 -14.27
CA LYS A 116 -20.51 3.11 -15.64
C LYS A 116 -18.97 3.15 -15.70
N LEU A 117 -18.33 2.28 -14.92
CA LEU A 117 -16.88 2.21 -14.78
C LEU A 117 -16.32 0.99 -15.53
N PRO A 118 -15.17 1.13 -16.21
CA PRO A 118 -14.51 0.00 -16.86
C PRO A 118 -14.06 -1.05 -15.84
N LEU A 119 -13.90 -2.29 -16.32
CA LEU A 119 -13.32 -3.35 -15.52
C LEU A 119 -11.85 -3.06 -15.17
N PRO A 120 -11.37 -3.52 -14.01
CA PRO A 120 -10.00 -3.30 -13.61
C PRO A 120 -9.02 -4.08 -14.48
N ARG A 121 -7.97 -3.41 -14.95
CA ARG A 121 -6.87 -4.03 -15.72
C ARG A 121 -5.85 -4.76 -14.85
N TYR A 122 -5.79 -4.44 -13.55
CA TYR A 122 -4.82 -5.01 -12.62
C TYR A 122 -5.52 -5.73 -11.48
N CYS A 123 -4.82 -6.71 -10.88
CA CYS A 123 -5.32 -7.42 -9.71
C CYS A 123 -5.57 -6.47 -8.52
N PRO A 124 -6.41 -6.88 -7.55
CA PRO A 124 -6.74 -6.04 -6.39
C PRO A 124 -5.52 -5.48 -5.65
N ASN A 125 -4.46 -6.28 -5.50
CA ASN A 125 -3.24 -5.88 -4.80
C ASN A 125 -2.45 -4.82 -5.57
N CYS A 126 -2.23 -5.02 -6.88
CA CYS A 126 -1.55 -4.01 -7.70
C CYS A 126 -2.31 -2.69 -7.68
N ARG A 127 -3.65 -2.73 -7.79
CA ARG A 127 -4.48 -1.52 -7.66
C ARG A 127 -4.37 -0.89 -6.28
N HIS A 128 -4.28 -1.69 -5.23
CA HIS A 128 -4.12 -1.19 -3.87
C HIS A 128 -2.78 -0.47 -3.70
N TYR A 129 -1.67 -1.10 -4.10
CA TYR A 129 -0.34 -0.50 -4.00
C TYR A 129 -0.16 0.73 -4.89
N ASP A 130 -0.76 0.77 -6.08
CA ASP A 130 -0.80 2.00 -6.88
C ASP A 130 -1.56 3.12 -6.18
N ARG A 131 -2.68 2.82 -5.50
CA ARG A 131 -3.38 3.83 -4.69
C ARG A 131 -2.54 4.33 -3.52
N LEU A 132 -1.73 3.47 -2.91
CA LEU A 132 -0.86 3.86 -1.80
C LEU A 132 0.22 4.87 -2.22
N LYS A 133 0.69 4.85 -3.49
CA LYS A 133 1.67 5.82 -4.01
C LYS A 133 1.17 7.27 -3.98
N TYR A 134 -0.14 7.49 -4.01
CA TYR A 134 -0.74 8.82 -3.90
C TYR A 134 -0.82 9.32 -2.45
N ARG A 135 -0.59 8.45 -1.46
CA ARG A 135 -0.56 8.87 -0.06
C ARG A 135 0.80 9.48 0.26
N ASN A 136 0.79 10.55 1.06
CA ASN A 136 2.03 11.07 1.61
C ASN A 136 2.60 10.10 2.64
N SER A 137 3.92 10.09 2.78
CA SER A 137 4.63 9.27 3.76
C SER A 137 4.19 9.64 5.18
N MET A 138 4.11 8.65 6.08
CA MET A 138 3.91 8.86 7.52
C MET A 138 5.20 9.31 8.22
N LYS A 139 5.87 10.29 7.62
CA LYS A 139 7.06 10.94 8.17
C LYS A 139 6.88 12.44 8.03
N LEU A 140 7.04 13.14 9.14
CA LEU A 140 7.06 14.59 9.17
C LEU A 140 8.49 15.07 8.92
N TYR A 141 8.60 16.08 8.08
CA TYR A 141 9.84 16.75 7.73
C TYR A 141 9.71 18.22 8.13
N LYS A 142 10.78 18.76 8.69
CA LYS A 142 10.90 20.20 8.89
C LYS A 142 11.22 20.83 7.53
N ARG A 143 10.37 21.75 7.07
CA ARG A 143 10.59 22.54 5.86
C ARG A 143 10.39 24.02 6.15
N GLU A 144 11.09 24.84 5.39
CA GLU A 144 10.88 26.27 5.33
C GLU A 144 9.81 26.60 4.28
N CYS A 145 9.02 27.65 4.55
CA CYS A 145 8.03 28.16 3.62
C CYS A 145 8.68 28.56 2.28
N SER A 146 8.09 28.13 1.17
CA SER A 146 8.59 28.45 -0.18
C SER A 146 8.40 29.92 -0.61
N ASN A 147 7.92 30.81 0.26
CA ASN A 147 7.74 32.24 -0.02
C ASN A 147 8.73 33.12 0.78
N ASP A 148 9.88 32.56 1.17
CA ASP A 148 10.97 33.25 1.88
C ASP A 148 10.54 34.04 3.14
N CYS A 149 9.47 33.61 3.79
CA CYS A 149 8.93 34.28 4.97
C CYS A 149 9.60 33.83 6.29
N GLY A 150 10.63 32.98 6.22
CA GLY A 150 11.39 32.46 7.36
C GLY A 150 10.62 31.50 8.29
N THR A 151 9.37 31.16 7.97
CA THR A 151 8.57 30.26 8.81
C THR A 151 8.95 28.80 8.55
N ILE A 152 9.39 28.11 9.60
CA ILE A 152 9.67 26.67 9.60
C ILE A 152 8.47 25.93 10.18
N PHE A 153 8.03 24.87 9.51
CA PHE A 153 6.92 24.04 9.95
C PHE A 153 7.15 22.56 9.59
N GLU A 154 6.33 21.69 10.17
CA GLU A 154 6.36 20.26 9.90
C GLU A 154 5.35 19.91 8.80
N THR A 155 5.79 19.10 7.83
CA THR A 155 4.97 18.69 6.70
C THR A 155 5.31 17.27 6.27
N THR A 156 4.35 16.57 5.65
CA THR A 156 4.56 15.23 5.10
C THR A 156 5.30 15.24 3.76
N TYR A 157 5.57 16.41 3.20
CA TYR A 157 6.31 16.57 1.95
C TYR A 157 7.82 16.59 2.24
N SER A 158 8.56 15.57 1.79
CA SER A 158 10.03 15.52 1.93
C SER A 158 10.69 16.73 1.25
N PRO A 159 11.77 17.31 1.79
CA PRO A 159 12.57 18.38 1.16
C PRO A 159 12.97 18.07 -0.29
N ASP A 160 13.21 16.80 -0.61
CA ASP A 160 13.65 16.34 -1.93
C ASP A 160 12.55 16.37 -2.99
N ARG A 161 11.28 16.57 -2.59
CA ARG A 161 10.17 16.65 -3.54
C ARG A 161 10.09 18.05 -4.18
N PRO A 162 9.70 18.14 -5.46
CA PRO A 162 9.71 19.38 -6.22
C PRO A 162 8.55 20.34 -5.90
N GLU A 163 7.52 19.92 -5.17
CA GLU A 163 6.37 20.77 -4.89
C GLU A 163 6.72 21.94 -3.94
N LYS A 164 6.18 23.12 -4.23
CA LYS A 164 6.25 24.28 -3.34
C LYS A 164 5.30 24.10 -2.16
N VAL A 165 5.79 24.32 -0.95
CA VAL A 165 5.00 24.18 0.28
C VAL A 165 5.00 25.50 1.03
N PHE A 166 3.82 26.10 1.17
CA PHE A 166 3.63 27.37 1.86
C PHE A 166 3.17 27.15 3.29
N CYS A 167 3.53 28.08 4.19
CA CYS A 167 2.87 28.18 5.48
C CYS A 167 1.43 28.69 5.28
N GLU A 168 0.57 28.46 6.27
CA GLU A 168 -0.85 28.83 6.22
C GLU A 168 -1.06 30.30 5.80
N LYS A 169 -0.29 31.23 6.40
CA LYS A 169 -0.38 32.68 6.10
C LYS A 169 -0.01 33.02 4.67
N CYS A 170 1.01 32.38 4.11
CA CYS A 170 1.43 32.63 2.73
C CYS A 170 0.48 31.97 1.74
N TYR A 171 0.01 30.74 2.04
CA TYR A 171 -0.99 30.06 1.22
C TYR A 171 -2.27 30.89 1.08
N GLN A 172 -2.77 31.45 2.17
CA GLN A 172 -3.96 32.31 2.16
C GLN A 172 -3.78 33.60 1.35
N LYS A 173 -2.55 34.11 1.19
CA LYS A 173 -2.30 35.32 0.38
C LYS A 173 -2.13 35.03 -1.12
N GLU A 174 -1.66 33.82 -1.45
CA GLU A 174 -1.40 33.41 -2.83
C GLU A 174 -2.65 32.83 -3.50
N VAL A 175 -3.55 32.22 -2.72
CA VAL A 175 -4.69 31.45 -3.24
C VAL A 175 -6.05 32.14 -3.03
N LEU A 176 -6.18 33.02 -2.03
CA LEU A 176 -7.37 33.86 -1.80
C LEU A 176 -7.09 35.29 -2.24
#